data_AF-A0A933M523-F1
#
_entry.id   AF-A0A933M523-F1
#
_cell.length_a   1.000
_cell.length_b   1.000
_cell.length_c   1.000
_cell.angle_alpha   90.00
_cell.angle_beta   90.00
_cell.angle_gamma   90.00
#
_symmetry.space_group_name_H-M   'P 1'
#
loop_
_entity.id
_entity.type
_entity.pdbx_description
1 polymer ?
#
loop_
_entity_poly.entity_id
_entity_poly.type
_entity_poly.pdbx_seq_one_letter_code
_entity_poly.pdbx_strand_id
1 'polypeptide(L)' 'MGNNFWRTVDAYVFRLFGVVVGFFGCYSLVQNNDASELFVNSYGVSFLIIFALLGFYSTFSIVKDIIRPGRQ' A
#
# COMPACT_ATOMS: atom_id res chain seq x y z
N MET A 1 -16.87 -18.14 -17.24
CA MET A 1 -15.44 -18.07 -16.89
C MET A 1 -14.82 -16.67 -17.02
N GLY A 2 -15.40 -15.71 -17.77
CA GLY A 2 -14.79 -14.37 -17.94
C GLY A 2 -14.80 -13.44 -16.72
N ASN A 3 -15.85 -13.45 -15.89
CA ASN A 3 -16.00 -12.44 -14.82
C ASN A 3 -14.98 -12.56 -13.67
N ASN A 4 -14.51 -13.78 -13.37
CA ASN A 4 -13.57 -14.00 -12.25
C ASN A 4 -12.14 -13.56 -12.59
N PHE A 5 -11.76 -13.63 -13.87
CA PHE A 5 -10.45 -13.15 -14.33
C PHE A 5 -10.36 -11.63 -14.23
N TRP A 6 -11.32 -10.91 -14.81
CA TRP A 6 -11.36 -9.44 -14.75
C TRP A 6 -11.46 -8.91 -13.32
N ARG A 7 -12.25 -9.55 -12.45
CA ARG A 7 -12.35 -9.18 -11.03
C ARG A 7 -11.03 -9.36 -10.28
N THR A 8 -10.22 -10.36 -10.67
CA THR A 8 -8.90 -10.59 -10.09
C THR A 8 -7.90 -9.54 -10.57
N VAL A 9 -7.90 -9.24 -11.87
CA VAL A 9 -7.05 -8.18 -12.44
C VAL A 9 -7.36 -6.82 -11.83
N ASP A 10 -8.64 -6.44 -11.71
CA ASP A 10 -9.05 -5.19 -11.07
C ASP A 10 -8.56 -5.10 -9.62
N ALA A 11 -8.65 -6.21 -8.87
CA ALA A 11 -8.14 -6.26 -7.50
C ALA A 11 -6.61 -6.06 -7.43
N TYR A 12 -5.85 -6.62 -8.36
CA TYR A 12 -4.40 -6.39 -8.45
C TYR A 12 -4.06 -4.97 -8.84
N VAL A 13 -4.78 -4.40 -9.82
CA VAL A 13 -4.59 -3.02 -10.27
C VAL A 13 -4.88 -2.05 -9.14
N PHE A 14 -5.99 -2.23 -8.41
CA PHE A 14 -6.31 -1.40 -7.23
C PHE A 14 -5.25 -1.49 -6.14
N ARG A 15 -4.72 -2.69 -5.88
CA ARG A 15 -3.65 -2.88 -4.88
C ARG A 15 -2.34 -2.22 -5.31
N LEU A 16 -1.97 -2.30 -6.59
CA LEU A 16 -0.81 -1.61 -7.15
C LEU A 16 -0.96 -0.09 -7.08
N PHE A 17 -2.13 0.44 -7.47
CA PHE A 17 -2.45 1.87 -7.31
C PHE A 17 -2.37 2.28 -5.84
N GLY A 18 -2.90 1.47 -4.92
CA GLY A 18 -2.81 1.72 -3.48
C GLY A 18 -1.36 1.78 -2.96
N VAL A 19 -0.47 0.90 -3.42
CA VAL A 19 0.96 0.92 -3.07
C VAL A 19 1.63 2.18 -3.61
N VAL A 20 1.37 2.53 -4.87
CA VAL A 20 1.93 3.74 -5.50
C VAL A 20 1.47 5.00 -4.77
N VAL A 21 0.16 5.12 -4.53
CA VAL A 21 -0.43 6.26 -3.80
C VAL A 21 0.12 6.34 -2.37
N GLY A 22 0.24 5.21 -1.66
CA GLY A 22 0.82 5.16 -0.33
C GLY A 22 2.28 5.60 -0.30
N PHE A 23 3.07 5.16 -1.28
CA PHE A 23 4.47 5.56 -1.42
C PHE A 23 4.59 7.07 -1.68
N PHE A 24 3.82 7.62 -2.62
CA PHE A 24 3.82 9.06 -2.89
C PHE A 24 3.29 9.88 -1.72
N GLY A 25 2.34 9.35 -0.94
CA GLY A 25 1.87 9.97 0.30
C GLY A 25 2.99 10.10 1.34
N CYS A 26 3.72 9.01 1.61
CA CYS A 26 4.88 9.03 2.49
C CYS A 26 6.00 9.94 1.95
N TYR A 27 6.29 9.88 0.65
CA TYR A 27 7.30 10.72 0.02
C TYR A 27 6.95 12.21 0.12
N SER A 28 5.69 12.57 -0.14
CA SER A 28 5.18 13.94 -0.02
C SER A 28 5.22 14.43 1.43
N LEU A 29 4.94 13.56 2.41
CA LEU A 29 5.06 13.88 3.83
C LEU A 29 6.52 14.21 4.19
N VAL A 30 7.47 13.39 3.75
CA VAL A 30 8.90 13.63 4.00
C VAL A 30 9.42 14.86 3.26
N GLN A 31 8.95 15.12 2.03
CA GLN A 31 9.43 16.23 1.21
C GLN A 31 8.90 17.59 1.69
N ASN A 32 7.66 17.65 2.18
CA ASN A 32 7.01 18.91 2.52
C ASN A 32 7.10 19.28 4.01
N ASN A 33 7.69 18.43 4.86
CA ASN A 33 7.83 18.70 6.29
C ASN A 33 9.27 18.48 6.73
N ASP A 34 9.73 19.28 7.70
CA ASP A 34 11.04 19.06 8.31
C ASP A 34 11.09 17.72 9.05
N ALA A 35 12.25 17.05 8.98
CA ALA A 35 12.41 15.73 9.60
C ALA A 35 12.17 15.75 11.13
N SER A 36 12.45 16.86 11.80
CA SER A 36 12.12 17.07 13.20
C SER A 36 10.61 17.06 13.43
N GLU A 37 9.82 17.68 12.55
CA GLU A 37 8.37 17.65 12.65
C GLU A 37 7.80 16.29 12.29
N LEU A 38 8.42 15.54 11.39
CA LEU A 38 7.90 14.24 10.97
C LEU A 38 8.07 13.13 12.02
N PHE A 39 9.24 13.09 12.68
CA PHE A 39 9.61 12.01 13.61
C PHE A 39 9.39 12.37 15.08
N VAL A 40 9.20 13.65 15.42
CA VAL A 40 8.86 14.08 16.79
C VAL A 40 7.36 14.29 16.95
N ASN A 41 6.62 14.62 15.88
CA ASN A 41 5.17 14.74 15.92
C ASN A 41 4.50 13.36 15.86
N SER A 42 3.66 13.06 16.87
CA SER A 42 2.91 11.81 16.96
C SER A 42 1.99 11.56 15.76
N TYR A 43 1.48 12.62 15.13
CA TYR A 43 0.67 12.51 13.92
C TYR A 43 1.49 12.03 12.71
N GLY A 44 2.68 12.62 12.49
CA GLY A 44 3.57 12.23 11.40
C GLY A 44 3.99 10.77 11.49
N VAL A 45 4.42 10.34 12.69
CA VAL A 45 4.76 8.95 12.99
C VAL A 45 3.57 8.02 12.76
N SER A 46 2.38 8.38 13.23
CA SER A 46 1.17 7.56 13.07
C SER A 46 0.80 7.37 11.59
N PHE A 47 0.84 8.44 10.79
CA PHE A 47 0.57 8.35 9.36
C PHE A 47 1.61 7.47 8.66
N LEU A 48 2.89 7.65 8.97
CA LEU A 48 3.97 6.86 8.37
C LEU A 48 3.82 5.36 8.67
N ILE A 49 3.45 5.01 9.91
CA ILE A 49 3.17 3.63 10.31
C ILE A 49 1.95 3.06 9.56
N ILE A 50 0.84 3.80 9.49
CA ILE A 50 -0.37 3.34 8.80
C ILE A 50 -0.08 3.06 7.33
N PHE A 51 0.59 3.99 6.64
CA PHE A 51 0.94 3.81 5.22
C PHE A 51 1.94 2.68 5.00
N ALA A 52 2.94 2.52 5.88
CA ALA A 52 3.87 1.40 5.82
C ALA A 52 3.17 0.05 5.99
N LEU A 53 2.27 -0.07 6.97
CA LEU A 53 1.48 -1.29 7.20
C LEU A 53 0.54 -1.59 6.02
N LEU A 54 -0.10 -0.57 5.45
CA LEU A 54 -0.97 -0.73 4.29
C LEU A 54 -0.19 -1.21 3.07
N GLY A 55 0.99 -0.65 2.83
CA GLY A 55 1.89 -1.05 1.76
C GLY A 55 2.41 -2.49 1.93
N PHE A 56 2.80 -2.85 3.15
CA PHE A 56 3.24 -4.21 3.48
C PHE A 56 2.11 -5.22 3.30
N TYR A 57 0.92 -4.93 3.83
CA TYR A 57 -0.26 -5.79 3.66
C TYR A 57 -0.65 -5.97 2.20
N SER A 58 -0.66 -4.89 1.41
CA SER A 58 -0.97 -4.95 -0.02
C SER A 58 0.04 -5.82 -0.78
N THR A 59 1.34 -5.60 -0.55
CA THR A 59 2.42 -6.38 -1.16
C THR A 59 2.36 -7.85 -0.75
N PHE A 60 2.16 -8.12 0.54
CA PHE A 60 2.03 -9.48 1.06
C PHE A 60 0.81 -10.21 0.47
N SER A 61 -0.33 -9.52 0.32
CA SER A 61 -1.52 -10.09 -0.32
C SER A 61 -1.26 -10.46 -1.78
N ILE A 62 -0.55 -9.61 -2.53
CA ILE A 62 -0.16 -9.89 -3.92
C ILE A 62 0.75 -11.11 -3.98
N VAL A 63 1.81 -11.16 -3.17
CA VAL A 63 2.77 -12.28 -3.14
C VAL A 63 2.08 -13.59 -2.77
N LYS A 64 1.18 -13.57 -1.78
CA LYS A 64 0.42 -14.74 -1.36
C LYS A 64 -0.50 -15.26 -2.47
N ASP A 65 -1.16 -14.37 -3.19
CA ASP A 65 -2.03 -14.74 -4.31
C ASP A 65 -1.24 -15.30 -5.51
N ILE A 66 -0.01 -14.83 -5.74
CA ILE A 66 0.90 -15.37 -6.78
C ILE A 66 1.44 -16.75 -6.40
N ILE A 67 1.81 -16.98 -5.13
CA ILE A 67 2.39 -18.25 -4.66
C ILE A 67 1.32 -19.35 -4.55
N ARG A 68 0.06 -19.01 -4.28
CA ARG A 68 -1.08 -19.95 -4.29
C ARG A 68 -2.21 -19.42 -5.17
N PRO A 69 -2.09 -19.55 -6.50
CA PRO A 69 -3.18 -19.21 -7.40
C PRO A 69 -4.23 -20.32 -7.28
N GLY A 70 -5.26 -20.15 -6.45
CA GLY A 70 -6.34 -21.15 -6.38
C GLY A 70 -7.10 -21.32 -5.05
N ARG A 71 -6.92 -20.45 -4.05
CA ARG A 71 -7.85 -20.37 -2.92
C ARG A 71 -8.67 -19.08 -3.01
N GLN A 72 -9.63 -19.04 -3.92
CA GLN A 72 -10.82 -18.21 -3.80
C GLN A 72 -12.01 -19.14 -3.55
#